data_AF-A0A8K0WKE3-F1
#
_entry.id   AF-A0A8K0WKE3-F1
#
_cell.length_a   1.000
_cell.length_b   1.000
_cell.length_c   1.000
_cell.angle_alpha   90.00
_cell.angle_beta   90.00
_cell.angle_gamma   90.00
#
_symmetry.space_group_name_H-M   'P 1'
#
loop_
_entity.id
_entity.type
_entity.pdbx_description
1 polymer ?
#
loop_
_entity_poly.entity_id
_entity_poly.type
_entity_poly.pdbx_seq_one_letter_code
_entity_poly.pdbx_strand_id
1 'polypeptide(L)'
;MASRSLALAIAAAGLTLAQSGFVDECTGLKVEQTYLFGSCLTGTDASSRIDSTVFLGSKITNRDGHLEWTAGSNGGYSSSCSQCSLEQAVLTCECQKGSDGRLWTSINLEERVSNYDGHLLSNVTGSVNIPEGNSPIPVANDFSWRLLPGDTSQWPSNTPPVANPGPCDGGGYTASGNSPTCITFRWPVSGEIYNAFQGMNPIAAENAWTFTIYDQPLCAGAPIVEIAPEEANTCHTFSKKGLSVSIQPAWNSD
;
A
#
# COMPACT_ATOMS: atom_id res chain seq x y z
N MET A 1 -73.05 15.98 -1.93
CA MET A 1 -71.80 16.08 -1.14
C MET A 1 -70.74 15.25 -1.85
N ALA A 2 -69.77 15.89 -2.50
CA ALA A 2 -68.60 15.20 -3.05
C ALA A 2 -67.40 16.13 -2.85
N SER A 3 -66.63 15.85 -1.79
CA SER A 3 -65.41 16.59 -1.45
C SER A 3 -64.27 16.05 -2.32
N ARG A 4 -63.71 16.90 -3.20
CA ARG A 4 -62.49 16.60 -3.95
C ARG A 4 -61.30 17.14 -3.17
N SER A 5 -60.59 16.25 -2.48
CA SER A 5 -59.30 16.55 -1.87
C SER A 5 -58.21 16.53 -2.95
N LEU A 6 -57.63 17.70 -3.23
CA LEU A 6 -56.47 17.85 -4.11
C LEU A 6 -55.22 17.65 -3.26
N ALA A 7 -54.52 16.53 -3.42
CA ALA A 7 -53.25 16.28 -2.75
C ALA A 7 -52.13 17.00 -3.52
N LEU A 8 -51.46 17.93 -2.85
CA LEU A 8 -50.30 18.66 -3.36
C LEU A 8 -49.04 17.80 -3.09
N ALA A 9 -48.41 17.28 -4.14
CA ALA A 9 -47.12 16.58 -4.02
C ALA A 9 -46.00 17.62 -3.94
N ILE A 10 -45.39 17.77 -2.77
CA ILE A 10 -44.17 18.57 -2.59
C ILE A 10 -43.00 17.71 -3.07
N ALA A 11 -42.43 18.05 -4.22
CA ALA A 11 -41.17 17.49 -4.67
C ALA A 11 -40.05 18.05 -3.77
N ALA A 12 -39.52 17.22 -2.87
CA ALA A 12 -38.30 17.53 -2.15
C ALA A 12 -37.14 17.48 -3.15
N ALA A 13 -36.63 18.65 -3.55
CA ALA A 13 -35.35 18.73 -4.23
C ALA A 13 -34.27 18.30 -3.22
N GLY A 14 -33.75 17.10 -3.41
CA GLY A 14 -32.57 16.64 -2.67
C GLY A 14 -31.40 17.55 -3.05
N LEU A 15 -31.02 18.45 -2.15
CA LEU A 15 -29.71 19.07 -2.17
C LEU A 15 -28.72 17.93 -1.92
N THR A 16 -28.05 17.47 -2.98
CA THR A 16 -26.78 16.78 -2.84
C THR A 16 -25.83 17.80 -2.21
N LEU A 17 -25.64 17.73 -0.89
CA LEU A 17 -24.47 18.33 -0.26
C LEU A 17 -23.29 17.78 -1.05
N ALA A 18 -22.52 18.64 -1.70
CA ALA A 18 -21.21 18.25 -2.18
C ALA A 18 -20.51 17.68 -0.95
N GLN A 19 -20.28 16.36 -0.94
CA GLN A 19 -19.44 15.75 0.06
C GLN A 19 -18.10 16.47 -0.08
N SER A 20 -17.68 17.20 0.96
CA SER A 20 -16.37 17.84 0.97
C SER A 20 -15.35 16.76 0.66
N GLY A 21 -14.51 17.03 -0.34
CA GLY A 21 -13.44 16.12 -0.67
C GLY A 21 -12.37 16.13 0.42
N PHE A 22 -11.46 15.15 0.42
CA PHE A 22 -10.42 15.08 1.45
C PHE A 22 -9.51 16.32 1.46
N VAL A 23 -9.47 17.11 0.36
CA VAL A 23 -8.69 18.36 0.31
C VAL A 23 -9.16 19.39 1.34
N ASP A 24 -10.46 19.44 1.63
CA ASP A 24 -11.00 20.38 2.63
C ASP A 24 -10.78 19.88 4.07
N GLU A 25 -10.64 18.57 4.23
CA GLU A 25 -10.56 17.90 5.52
C GLU A 25 -9.13 17.56 5.93
N CYS A 26 -8.18 17.62 5.02
CA CYS A 26 -6.78 17.29 5.23
C CYS A 26 -5.86 18.47 5.02
N THR A 27 -4.73 18.47 5.71
CA THR A 27 -3.67 19.47 5.57
C THR A 27 -2.34 18.79 5.30
N GLY A 28 -1.36 19.54 4.78
CA GLY A 28 -0.04 18.99 4.47
C GLY A 28 -0.04 17.95 3.35
N LEU A 29 -1.02 18.04 2.44
CA LEU A 29 -1.15 17.10 1.33
C LEU A 29 0.09 17.12 0.43
N LYS A 30 0.69 15.95 0.24
CA LYS A 30 1.84 15.75 -0.66
C LYS A 30 1.86 14.33 -1.21
N VAL A 31 2.53 14.15 -2.34
CA VAL A 31 2.91 12.81 -2.83
C VAL A 31 4.41 12.64 -2.71
N GLU A 32 4.84 11.59 -2.02
CA GLU A 32 6.24 11.24 -1.84
C GLU A 32 6.40 9.72 -1.90
N GLN A 33 7.39 9.22 -2.65
CA GLN A 33 7.64 7.78 -2.79
C GLN A 33 6.36 6.95 -3.12
N THR A 34 5.46 7.52 -3.94
CA THR A 34 4.14 6.95 -4.34
C THR A 34 3.06 6.88 -3.26
N TYR A 35 3.30 7.42 -2.07
CA TYR A 35 2.27 7.63 -1.07
C TYR A 35 1.67 9.02 -1.20
N LEU A 36 0.33 9.10 -1.13
CA LEU A 36 -0.36 10.34 -0.76
C LEU A 36 -0.30 10.46 0.76
N PHE A 37 0.13 11.61 1.27
CA PHE A 37 0.15 11.94 2.69
C PHE A 37 -0.89 12.99 2.98
N GLY A 38 -1.47 12.95 4.18
CA GLY A 38 -2.27 14.02 4.72
C GLY A 38 -2.46 13.91 6.22
N SER A 39 -2.60 15.06 6.88
CA SER A 39 -3.05 15.15 8.27
C SER A 39 -4.53 15.52 8.27
N CYS A 40 -5.40 14.55 8.53
CA CYS A 40 -6.82 14.60 8.21
C CYS A 40 -7.70 14.66 9.46
N LEU A 41 -8.81 15.40 9.36
CA LEU A 41 -9.75 15.57 10.46
C LEU A 41 -10.40 14.24 10.83
N THR A 42 -10.46 13.97 12.13
CA THR A 42 -11.07 12.76 12.71
C THR A 42 -12.59 12.87 12.85
N GLY A 43 -13.17 14.05 12.67
CA GLY A 43 -14.60 14.30 12.87
C GLY A 43 -15.04 14.37 14.35
N THR A 44 -14.15 14.10 15.32
CA THR A 44 -14.48 14.22 16.76
C THR A 44 -14.66 15.67 17.19
N ASP A 45 -13.90 16.57 16.58
CA ASP A 45 -14.00 18.02 16.71
C ASP A 45 -13.39 18.70 15.46
N ALA A 46 -13.40 20.03 15.43
CA ALA A 46 -12.95 20.81 14.28
C ALA A 46 -11.42 20.87 14.07
N SER A 47 -10.63 20.24 14.94
CA SER A 47 -9.17 20.40 15.00
C SER A 47 -8.40 19.10 15.14
N SER A 48 -9.00 18.05 15.71
CA SER A 48 -8.36 16.76 15.92
C SER A 48 -8.06 16.08 14.59
N ARG A 49 -6.76 15.89 14.34
CA ARG A 49 -6.22 15.30 13.11
C ARG A 49 -5.32 14.11 13.41
N ILE A 50 -5.23 13.18 12.47
CA ILE A 50 -4.22 12.13 12.44
C ILE A 50 -3.50 12.14 11.11
N ASP A 51 -2.25 11.72 11.11
CA ASP A 51 -1.49 11.52 9.89
C ASP A 51 -1.86 10.17 9.29
N SER A 52 -2.20 10.17 7.99
CA SER A 52 -2.61 9.01 7.23
C SER A 52 -1.99 9.04 5.84
N THR A 53 -1.79 7.85 5.27
CA THR A 53 -1.29 7.72 3.89
C THR A 53 -2.12 6.79 3.02
N VAL A 54 -2.03 6.95 1.70
CA VAL A 54 -2.56 6.00 0.72
C VAL A 54 -1.44 5.59 -0.23
N PHE A 55 -1.19 4.29 -0.37
CA PHE A 55 -0.20 3.80 -1.32
C PHE A 55 -0.71 3.83 -2.77
N LEU A 56 -0.55 4.96 -3.46
CA LEU A 56 -0.99 5.16 -4.85
C LEU A 56 -0.32 4.19 -5.82
N GLY A 57 0.88 3.71 -5.48
CA GLY A 57 1.60 2.69 -6.24
C GLY A 57 0.79 1.41 -6.48
N SER A 58 -0.17 1.07 -5.61
CA SER A 58 -1.08 -0.08 -5.84
C SER A 58 -2.41 0.29 -6.51
N LYS A 59 -2.78 1.57 -6.53
CA LYS A 59 -4.13 2.02 -6.95
C LYS A 59 -4.14 2.66 -8.33
N ILE A 60 -2.99 3.13 -8.81
CA ILE A 60 -2.85 3.86 -10.09
C ILE A 60 -1.88 3.12 -11.00
N THR A 61 -2.26 2.99 -12.27
CA THR A 61 -1.43 2.47 -13.37
C THR A 61 -1.19 3.54 -14.42
N ASN A 62 -0.19 3.31 -15.27
CA ASN A 62 0.01 4.02 -16.52
C ASN A 62 -0.49 3.14 -17.66
N ARG A 63 -1.54 3.57 -18.37
CA ARG A 63 -2.03 2.94 -19.60
C ARG A 63 -1.76 3.86 -20.78
N ASP A 64 -0.77 3.51 -21.60
CA ASP A 64 -0.41 4.25 -22.82
C ASP A 64 -0.17 5.76 -22.58
N GLY A 65 0.57 6.10 -21.52
CA GLY A 65 0.88 7.48 -21.16
C GLY A 65 -0.20 8.20 -20.34
N HIS A 66 -1.28 7.51 -19.95
CA HIS A 66 -2.37 8.06 -19.16
C HIS A 66 -2.45 7.42 -17.76
N LEU A 67 -2.64 8.25 -16.73
CA LEU A 67 -2.91 7.76 -15.37
C LEU A 67 -4.34 7.23 -15.29
N GLU A 68 -4.49 6.01 -14.79
CA GLU A 68 -5.80 5.37 -14.61
C GLU A 68 -5.86 4.65 -13.26
N TRP A 69 -7.04 4.65 -12.66
CA TRP A 69 -7.33 3.79 -11.51
C TRP A 69 -7.30 2.32 -11.93
N THR A 70 -6.70 1.48 -11.09
CA THR A 70 -6.64 0.03 -11.31
C THR A 70 -6.94 -0.72 -10.02
N ALA A 71 -7.78 -1.74 -10.10
CA ALA A 71 -8.08 -2.60 -8.97
C ALA A 71 -6.99 -3.66 -8.78
N GLY A 72 -6.65 -3.93 -7.51
CA GLY A 72 -5.70 -4.99 -7.12
C GLY A 72 -4.23 -4.58 -7.22
N SER A 73 -3.32 -5.55 -7.12
CA SER A 73 -1.86 -5.32 -7.08
C SER A 73 -1.22 -4.90 -8.41
N ASN A 74 -2.02 -4.58 -9.43
CA ASN A 74 -1.58 -4.27 -10.80
C ASN A 74 -1.39 -2.76 -11.04
N GLY A 75 -1.13 -2.00 -9.98
CA GLY A 75 -0.68 -0.61 -10.07
C GLY A 75 0.74 -0.49 -10.61
N GLY A 76 1.44 0.53 -10.13
CA GLY A 76 2.86 0.73 -10.41
C GLY A 76 3.10 1.81 -11.44
N TYR A 77 2.23 2.82 -11.54
CA TYR A 77 2.43 3.96 -12.45
C TYR A 77 3.84 4.58 -12.32
N SER A 78 4.40 4.62 -11.11
CA SER A 78 5.73 5.15 -10.81
C SER A 78 6.90 4.44 -11.52
N SER A 79 6.69 3.21 -11.99
CA SER A 79 7.69 2.49 -12.80
C SER A 79 7.88 3.08 -14.20
N SER A 80 6.89 3.84 -14.70
CA SER A 80 6.89 4.41 -16.05
C SER A 80 6.54 5.90 -16.09
N CYS A 81 6.16 6.48 -14.95
CA CYS A 81 5.90 7.90 -14.77
C CYS A 81 6.99 8.56 -13.90
N SER A 82 7.23 9.84 -14.14
CA SER A 82 8.19 10.67 -13.42
C SER A 82 7.67 12.09 -13.28
N GLN A 83 8.40 12.94 -12.54
CA GLN A 83 8.09 14.36 -12.37
C GLN A 83 6.65 14.60 -11.88
N CYS A 84 6.21 13.76 -10.95
CA CYS A 84 4.87 13.88 -10.41
C CYS A 84 4.77 15.05 -9.44
N SER A 85 3.67 15.80 -9.55
CA SER A 85 3.29 16.85 -8.61
C SER A 85 1.83 16.68 -8.19
N LEU A 86 1.52 17.07 -6.96
CA LEU A 86 0.15 17.13 -6.45
C LEU A 86 -0.24 18.60 -6.29
N GLU A 87 -1.33 18.99 -6.91
CA GLU A 87 -1.99 20.27 -6.67
C GLU A 87 -3.43 20.01 -6.24
N GLN A 88 -3.75 20.36 -4.99
CA GLN A 88 -5.02 19.97 -4.34
C GLN A 88 -5.17 18.43 -4.37
N ALA A 89 -6.22 17.92 -5.02
CA ALA A 89 -6.44 16.48 -5.22
C ALA A 89 -5.90 15.96 -6.55
N VAL A 90 -5.35 16.80 -7.43
CA VAL A 90 -4.99 16.40 -8.79
C VAL A 90 -3.52 16.01 -8.84
N LEU A 91 -3.26 14.72 -9.02
CA LEU A 91 -1.93 14.19 -9.28
C LEU A 91 -1.63 14.36 -10.77
N THR A 92 -0.57 15.10 -11.10
CA THR A 92 -0.09 15.29 -12.46
C THR A 92 1.29 14.66 -12.60
N CYS A 93 1.50 13.85 -13.64
CA CYS A 93 2.78 13.20 -13.90
C CYS A 93 3.12 13.22 -15.38
N GLU A 94 4.41 13.06 -15.69
CA GLU A 94 4.88 12.76 -17.03
C GLU A 94 5.07 11.25 -17.16
N CYS A 95 4.28 10.59 -18.01
CA CYS A 95 4.19 9.14 -18.13
C CYS A 95 4.65 8.63 -19.49
N GLN A 96 5.32 7.48 -19.52
CA GLN A 96 5.77 6.86 -20.77
C GLN A 96 4.59 6.35 -21.61
N LYS A 97 4.61 6.67 -22.90
CA LYS A 97 3.68 6.18 -23.92
C LYS A 97 4.38 5.22 -24.88
N GLY A 98 4.65 4.00 -24.42
CA GLY A 98 5.35 2.99 -25.23
C GLY A 98 6.68 3.51 -25.80
N SER A 99 6.86 3.37 -27.12
CA SER A 99 7.99 3.90 -27.89
C SER A 99 7.82 5.36 -28.32
N ASP A 100 6.64 5.93 -28.13
CA ASP A 100 6.23 7.21 -28.72
C ASP A 100 6.60 8.42 -27.84
N GLY A 101 7.35 8.18 -26.77
CA GLY A 101 7.86 9.20 -25.86
C GLY A 101 7.11 9.24 -24.53
N ARG A 102 6.87 10.46 -24.04
CA ARG A 102 6.22 10.72 -22.75
C ARG A 102 5.07 11.72 -22.91
N LEU A 103 4.05 11.60 -22.08
CA LEU A 103 2.90 12.50 -22.04
C LEU A 103 2.67 13.01 -20.63
N TRP A 104 2.29 14.28 -20.52
CA TRP A 104 1.73 14.82 -19.29
C TRP A 104 0.28 14.38 -19.15
N THR A 105 -0.06 13.81 -18.00
CA THR A 105 -1.40 13.30 -17.68
C THR A 105 -1.70 13.60 -16.22
N SER A 106 -2.99 13.70 -15.90
CA SER A 106 -3.45 13.96 -14.55
C SER A 106 -4.62 13.06 -14.18
N ILE A 107 -4.79 12.86 -12.87
CA ILE A 107 -5.89 12.10 -12.28
C ILE A 107 -6.34 12.80 -11.00
N ASN A 108 -7.66 12.91 -10.79
CA ASN A 108 -8.20 13.47 -9.56
C ASN A 108 -8.30 12.37 -8.50
N LEU A 109 -7.53 12.48 -7.41
CA LEU A 109 -7.49 11.52 -6.34
C LEU A 109 -8.81 11.44 -5.56
N GLU A 110 -9.60 12.51 -5.48
CA GLU A 110 -10.91 12.53 -4.80
C GLU A 110 -11.97 11.66 -5.47
N GLU A 111 -11.74 11.22 -6.71
CA GLU A 111 -12.62 10.24 -7.36
C GLU A 111 -12.68 8.91 -6.60
N ARG A 112 -11.60 8.57 -5.88
CA ARG A 112 -11.44 7.26 -5.24
C ARG A 112 -10.81 7.28 -3.86
N VAL A 113 -10.27 8.39 -3.41
CA VAL A 113 -9.70 8.58 -2.07
C VAL A 113 -10.61 9.52 -1.30
N SER A 114 -10.88 9.20 -0.05
CA SER A 114 -11.63 10.07 0.86
C SER A 114 -11.09 9.95 2.28
N ASN A 115 -11.43 10.91 3.12
CA ASN A 115 -11.15 10.88 4.54
C ASN A 115 -12.29 10.15 5.28
N TYR A 116 -11.92 9.20 6.14
CA TYR A 116 -12.83 8.42 6.98
C TYR A 116 -12.31 8.48 8.42
N ASP A 117 -12.89 9.36 9.23
CA ASP A 117 -12.49 9.57 10.63
C ASP A 117 -10.99 9.81 10.81
N GLY A 118 -10.37 10.51 9.86
CA GLY A 118 -8.94 10.83 9.85
C GLY A 118 -8.09 9.89 8.99
N HIS A 119 -8.66 8.76 8.55
CA HIS A 119 -7.98 7.82 7.67
C HIS A 119 -8.22 8.17 6.20
N LEU A 120 -7.15 8.44 5.45
CA LEU A 120 -7.22 8.47 4.00
C LEU A 120 -7.32 7.04 3.48
N LEU A 121 -8.45 6.68 2.87
CA LEU A 121 -8.71 5.34 2.37
C LEU A 121 -9.17 5.38 0.91
N SER A 122 -8.83 4.34 0.15
CA SER A 122 -9.23 4.20 -1.25
C SER A 122 -10.37 3.20 -1.43
N ASN A 123 -11.38 3.55 -2.24
CA ASN A 123 -12.47 2.65 -2.62
C ASN A 123 -12.20 1.88 -3.94
N VAL A 124 -10.96 1.90 -4.45
CA VAL A 124 -10.59 1.28 -5.73
C VAL A 124 -10.86 -0.23 -5.75
N THR A 125 -10.71 -0.90 -4.61
CA THR A 125 -10.91 -2.35 -4.45
C THR A 125 -12.33 -2.73 -4.00
N GLY A 126 -13.23 -1.76 -3.83
CA GLY A 126 -14.61 -1.98 -3.41
C GLY A 126 -14.97 -1.20 -2.14
N SER A 127 -15.73 -1.84 -1.25
CA SER A 127 -16.13 -1.24 0.02
C SER A 127 -14.92 -0.93 0.89
N VAL A 128 -14.90 0.27 1.46
CA VAL A 128 -13.86 0.72 2.38
C VAL A 128 -14.09 0.10 3.76
N ASN A 129 -13.05 -0.51 4.33
CA ASN A 129 -13.04 -0.96 5.73
C ASN A 129 -12.32 0.09 6.56
N ILE A 130 -13.07 0.84 7.36
CA ILE A 130 -12.51 1.87 8.25
C ILE A 130 -11.83 1.15 9.43
N PRO A 131 -10.55 1.45 9.73
CA PRO A 131 -9.87 0.88 10.89
C PRO A 131 -10.63 1.16 12.19
N GLU A 132 -10.67 0.19 13.11
CA GLU A 132 -11.33 0.37 14.42
C GLU A 132 -10.56 1.30 15.37
N GLY A 133 -9.32 1.67 15.02
CA GLY A 133 -8.50 2.58 15.79
C GLY A 133 -7.26 3.07 15.05
N ASN A 134 -6.62 4.08 15.64
CA ASN A 134 -5.42 4.71 15.09
C ASN A 134 -4.18 3.91 15.48
N SER A 135 -3.24 3.76 14.54
CA SER A 135 -1.90 3.28 14.87
C SER A 135 -1.17 4.30 15.75
N PRO A 136 -0.46 3.87 16.80
CA PRO A 136 0.41 4.74 17.60
C PRO A 136 1.74 5.04 16.89
N ILE A 137 2.05 4.36 15.79
CA ILE A 137 3.31 4.50 15.06
C ILE A 137 3.18 5.69 14.10
N PRO A 138 4.04 6.72 14.21
CA PRO A 138 4.00 7.85 13.30
C PRO A 138 4.43 7.44 11.89
N VAL A 139 4.02 8.24 10.90
CA VAL A 139 4.52 8.08 9.53
C VAL A 139 6.03 8.33 9.51
N ALA A 140 6.81 7.37 9.03
CA ALA A 140 8.26 7.46 9.01
C ALA A 140 8.77 8.49 8.00
N ASN A 141 9.95 9.04 8.24
CA ASN A 141 10.64 9.88 7.26
C ASN A 141 11.46 9.03 6.27
N ASP A 142 11.94 7.87 6.72
CA ASP A 142 12.61 6.87 5.91
C ASP A 142 11.75 5.60 5.75
N PHE A 143 11.37 5.31 4.51
CA PHE A 143 10.56 4.16 4.10
C PHE A 143 11.42 2.97 3.67
N SER A 144 12.74 3.03 3.88
CA SER A 144 13.65 1.96 3.48
C SER A 144 13.48 0.73 4.36
N TRP A 145 13.54 -0.43 3.69
CA TRP A 145 13.59 -1.72 4.33
C TRP A 145 14.46 -2.68 3.53
N ARG A 146 14.96 -3.71 4.21
CA ARG A 146 15.77 -4.76 3.61
C ARG A 146 15.49 -6.09 4.29
N LEU A 147 15.31 -7.14 3.51
CA LEU A 147 15.17 -8.50 4.02
C LEU A 147 16.48 -9.24 3.87
N LEU A 148 16.98 -9.86 4.95
CA LEU A 148 18.13 -10.75 4.93
C LEU A 148 17.67 -12.19 5.23
N PRO A 149 17.16 -12.94 4.24
CA PRO A 149 16.79 -14.34 4.45
C PRO A 149 18.06 -15.20 4.58
N GLY A 150 18.04 -16.22 5.42
CA GLY A 150 19.15 -17.17 5.58
C GLY A 150 18.67 -18.62 5.62
N ASP A 151 19.64 -19.55 5.67
CA ASP A 151 19.36 -21.00 5.59
C ASP A 151 18.42 -21.34 4.42
N THR A 152 18.81 -20.85 3.25
CA THR A 152 18.00 -20.93 2.04
C THR A 152 18.01 -22.34 1.44
N SER A 153 16.98 -22.70 0.69
CA SER A 153 16.88 -23.98 -0.03
C SER A 153 15.93 -23.87 -1.20
N GLN A 154 16.08 -24.76 -2.18
CA GLN A 154 15.16 -24.80 -3.31
C GLN A 154 13.79 -25.36 -2.86
N TRP A 155 12.67 -24.78 -3.31
CA TRP A 155 11.33 -25.34 -3.11
C TRP A 155 10.70 -25.75 -4.44
N PRO A 156 9.97 -26.89 -4.52
CA PRO A 156 9.61 -27.82 -3.43
C PRO A 156 10.76 -28.74 -2.98
N SER A 157 11.95 -28.59 -3.58
CA SER A 157 13.04 -29.57 -3.48
C SER A 157 13.82 -29.63 -2.16
N ASN A 158 13.71 -28.79 -1.15
CA ASN A 158 14.50 -28.79 0.10
C ASN A 158 16.04 -28.93 0.05
N THR A 159 16.67 -29.10 -1.10
CA THR A 159 18.13 -29.19 -1.24
C THR A 159 18.72 -27.80 -0.96
N PRO A 160 19.67 -27.68 -0.02
CA PRO A 160 20.36 -26.41 0.23
C PRO A 160 21.19 -26.00 -1.01
N PRO A 161 21.36 -24.69 -1.29
CA PRO A 161 22.33 -24.22 -2.25
C PRO A 161 23.75 -24.50 -1.77
N VAL A 162 24.70 -24.47 -2.72
CA VAL A 162 26.11 -24.88 -2.53
C VAL A 162 26.88 -24.02 -1.51
N ALA A 163 26.33 -22.86 -1.12
CA ALA A 163 26.78 -22.08 0.03
C ALA A 163 25.55 -21.76 0.88
N ASN A 164 25.50 -22.28 2.11
CA ASN A 164 24.41 -22.00 3.02
C ASN A 164 24.86 -20.84 3.93
N PRO A 165 24.46 -19.59 3.64
CA PRO A 165 24.67 -18.52 4.61
C PRO A 165 23.91 -18.86 5.88
N GLY A 166 24.46 -18.52 7.05
CA GLY A 166 23.85 -18.78 8.35
C GLY A 166 22.42 -18.22 8.48
N PRO A 167 21.75 -18.46 9.62
CA PRO A 167 20.41 -17.95 9.84
C PRO A 167 20.45 -16.42 9.72
N CYS A 168 19.68 -15.88 8.78
CA CYS A 168 19.61 -14.47 8.44
C CYS A 168 20.84 -13.82 7.74
N ASP A 169 21.80 -14.61 7.23
CA ASP A 169 23.04 -14.08 6.62
C ASP A 169 23.03 -14.12 5.07
N GLY A 170 21.89 -14.41 4.43
CA GLY A 170 21.85 -14.52 2.98
C GLY A 170 21.83 -13.17 2.24
N GLY A 171 21.92 -13.27 0.90
CA GLY A 171 21.85 -12.12 0.02
C GLY A 171 20.55 -11.34 0.24
N GLY A 172 20.68 -10.05 0.52
CA GLY A 172 19.55 -9.21 0.90
C GLY A 172 18.67 -8.78 -0.26
N TYR A 173 17.36 -8.64 0.01
CA TYR A 173 16.41 -7.96 -0.85
C TYR A 173 16.16 -6.57 -0.27
N THR A 174 16.53 -5.52 -1.00
CA THR A 174 16.35 -4.14 -0.56
C THR A 174 15.25 -3.48 -1.39
N ALA A 175 14.36 -2.74 -0.73
CA ALA A 175 13.55 -1.74 -1.42
C ALA A 175 13.39 -0.47 -0.58
N SER A 176 13.06 0.62 -1.25
CA SER A 176 12.72 1.89 -0.64
C SER A 176 11.38 2.36 -1.20
N GLY A 177 10.46 2.79 -0.34
CA GLY A 177 9.28 3.54 -0.76
C GLY A 177 8.18 2.75 -1.46
N ASN A 178 8.44 1.51 -1.90
CA ASN A 178 7.41 0.61 -2.41
C ASN A 178 7.14 -0.46 -1.36
N SER A 179 5.87 -0.57 -0.92
CA SER A 179 5.42 -1.74 -0.20
C SER A 179 4.86 -2.73 -1.21
N PRO A 180 5.63 -3.72 -1.70
CA PRO A 180 5.03 -4.82 -2.43
C PRO A 180 4.06 -5.51 -1.48
N THR A 181 2.81 -5.70 -1.91
CA THR A 181 1.81 -6.41 -1.11
C THR A 181 2.26 -7.82 -0.74
N CYS A 182 3.16 -8.41 -1.55
CA CYS A 182 3.82 -9.67 -1.25
C CYS A 182 5.10 -9.85 -2.07
N ILE A 183 6.16 -10.33 -1.44
CA ILE A 183 7.41 -10.76 -2.11
C ILE A 183 7.49 -12.28 -2.02
N THR A 184 7.58 -12.93 -3.17
CA THR A 184 7.91 -14.37 -3.24
C THR A 184 9.31 -14.53 -3.83
N PHE A 185 10.19 -15.24 -3.14
CA PHE A 185 11.57 -15.41 -3.59
C PHE A 185 11.66 -16.45 -4.70
N ARG A 186 11.65 -16.01 -5.96
CA ARG A 186 11.70 -16.91 -7.13
C ARG A 186 13.10 -16.92 -7.76
N TRP A 187 13.55 -18.09 -8.19
CA TRP A 187 14.76 -18.21 -9.02
C TRP A 187 14.47 -17.79 -10.48
N PRO A 188 15.37 -17.04 -11.12
CA PRO A 188 15.19 -16.56 -12.50
C PRO A 188 15.51 -17.67 -13.53
N VAL A 189 14.81 -18.80 -13.43
CA VAL A 189 14.94 -19.96 -14.30
C VAL A 189 13.59 -20.29 -14.96
N SER A 190 13.59 -21.12 -16.01
CA SER A 190 12.40 -21.41 -16.81
C SER A 190 11.31 -22.23 -16.10
N GLY A 191 11.51 -22.59 -14.82
CA GLY A 191 10.53 -23.29 -13.98
C GLY A 191 10.06 -22.48 -12.77
N GLU A 192 8.97 -22.91 -12.13
CA GLU A 192 8.49 -22.37 -10.85
C GLU A 192 9.33 -22.91 -9.69
N ILE A 193 10.55 -22.40 -9.60
CA ILE A 193 11.49 -22.74 -8.54
C ILE A 193 11.55 -21.55 -7.57
N TYR A 194 11.19 -21.81 -6.32
CA TYR A 194 11.22 -20.81 -5.26
C TYR A 194 12.40 -21.05 -4.32
N ASN A 195 12.78 -20.01 -3.60
CA ASN A 195 13.77 -20.04 -2.54
C ASN A 195 13.02 -20.02 -1.21
N ALA A 196 13.15 -21.10 -0.44
CA ALA A 196 12.63 -21.21 0.90
C ALA A 196 13.71 -20.86 1.93
N PHE A 197 13.37 -20.19 3.01
CA PHE A 197 14.31 -19.71 4.04
C PHE A 197 13.88 -20.15 5.44
N GLN A 198 14.83 -20.51 6.30
CA GLN A 198 14.55 -20.94 7.68
C GLN A 198 14.62 -19.79 8.69
N GLY A 199 15.23 -18.66 8.30
CA GLY A 199 15.27 -17.46 9.12
C GLY A 199 15.38 -16.18 8.29
N MET A 200 15.07 -15.05 8.89
CA MET A 200 15.13 -13.74 8.27
C MET A 200 15.44 -12.63 9.28
N ASN A 201 16.30 -11.70 8.89
CA ASN A 201 16.47 -10.41 9.57
C ASN A 201 15.86 -9.31 8.70
N PRO A 202 14.62 -8.84 8.99
CA PRO A 202 14.08 -7.66 8.35
C PRO A 202 14.70 -6.41 8.98
N ILE A 203 15.34 -5.58 8.17
CA ILE A 203 15.88 -4.29 8.55
C ILE A 203 14.88 -3.24 8.10
N ALA A 204 14.46 -2.39 9.02
CA ALA A 204 13.47 -1.34 8.77
C ALA A 204 13.88 -0.08 9.50
N ALA A 205 13.77 1.06 8.82
CA ALA A 205 13.91 2.35 9.47
C ALA A 205 12.69 2.66 10.35
N GLU A 206 12.94 3.38 11.46
CA GLU A 206 11.93 4.02 12.31
C GLU A 206 10.81 3.09 12.82
N ASN A 207 11.02 1.77 12.86
CA ASN A 207 9.99 0.77 13.20
C ASN A 207 8.71 0.98 12.36
N ALA A 208 8.87 1.31 11.08
CA ALA A 208 7.77 1.71 10.22
C ALA A 208 6.98 0.54 9.62
N TRP A 209 7.51 -0.69 9.68
CA TRP A 209 7.03 -1.81 8.89
C TRP A 209 6.76 -3.04 9.73
N THR A 210 5.65 -3.71 9.43
CA THR A 210 5.34 -5.06 9.89
C THR A 210 5.66 -6.06 8.79
N PHE A 211 6.25 -7.19 9.15
CA PHE A 211 6.64 -8.24 8.21
C PHE A 211 5.92 -9.55 8.55
N THR A 212 5.15 -10.09 7.61
CA THR A 212 4.42 -11.34 7.82
C THR A 212 4.97 -12.42 6.90
N ILE A 213 5.33 -13.57 7.46
CA ILE A 213 6.01 -14.66 6.75
C ILE A 213 5.04 -15.80 6.46
N TYR A 214 5.10 -16.36 5.25
CA TYR A 214 4.19 -17.42 4.80
C TYR A 214 4.97 -18.64 4.28
N ASP A 215 4.40 -19.83 4.46
CA ASP A 215 4.95 -21.09 3.90
C ASP A 215 4.43 -21.42 2.49
N GLN A 216 3.68 -20.48 1.89
CA GLN A 216 3.14 -20.55 0.53
C GLN A 216 3.65 -19.39 -0.33
N PRO A 217 3.66 -19.53 -1.67
CA PRO A 217 3.87 -18.40 -2.56
C PRO A 217 2.71 -17.39 -2.46
N LEU A 218 2.97 -16.14 -2.90
CA LEU A 218 1.97 -15.08 -2.99
C LEU A 218 1.28 -14.73 -1.65
N CYS A 219 1.95 -14.98 -0.52
CA CYS A 219 1.45 -14.66 0.82
C CYS A 219 0.07 -15.27 1.09
N ALA A 220 -0.17 -16.46 0.52
CA ALA A 220 -1.40 -17.19 0.68
C ALA A 220 -1.42 -18.01 1.99
N GLY A 221 -2.62 -18.24 2.51
CA GLY A 221 -2.83 -19.11 3.67
C GLY A 221 -2.50 -18.44 5.01
N ALA A 222 -2.28 -19.27 6.04
CA ALA A 222 -1.99 -18.79 7.37
C ALA A 222 -0.51 -18.37 7.49
N PRO A 223 -0.22 -17.26 8.19
CA PRO A 223 1.16 -16.85 8.42
C PRO A 223 1.89 -17.83 9.35
N ILE A 224 3.19 -18.01 9.11
CA ILE A 224 4.11 -18.71 10.01
C ILE A 224 4.37 -17.84 11.24
N VAL A 225 4.66 -16.57 11.00
CA VAL A 225 4.97 -15.57 12.01
C VAL A 225 4.70 -14.18 11.46
N GLU A 226 4.37 -13.28 12.36
CA GLU A 226 4.36 -11.84 12.15
C GLU A 226 5.46 -11.24 13.02
N ILE A 227 6.33 -10.43 12.40
CA ILE A 227 7.42 -9.73 13.07
C ILE A 227 6.94 -8.30 13.26
N ALA A 228 6.75 -7.93 14.53
CA ALA A 228 6.30 -6.59 14.89
C ALA A 228 7.39 -5.54 14.55
N PRO A 229 7.02 -4.26 14.38
CA PRO A 229 7.97 -3.24 13.97
C PRO A 229 9.14 -3.05 14.94
N GLU A 230 8.92 -3.19 16.24
CA GLU A 230 9.95 -3.13 17.28
C GLU A 230 10.89 -4.36 17.30
N GLU A 231 10.48 -5.46 16.64
CA GLU A 231 11.27 -6.68 16.51
C GLU A 231 12.11 -6.69 15.21
N ALA A 232 11.95 -5.66 14.36
CA ALA A 232 12.80 -5.45 13.21
C ALA A 232 14.27 -5.23 13.65
N ASN A 233 15.19 -5.43 12.70
CA ASN A 233 16.63 -5.37 12.87
C ASN A 233 17.22 -6.49 13.74
N THR A 234 16.45 -7.56 13.98
CA THR A 234 16.92 -8.77 14.68
C THR A 234 16.71 -10.01 13.81
N CYS A 235 17.53 -11.05 14.05
CA CYS A 235 17.42 -12.30 13.31
C CYS A 235 16.34 -13.19 13.92
N HIS A 236 15.35 -13.54 13.11
CA HIS A 236 14.26 -14.44 13.47
C HIS A 236 14.45 -15.79 12.78
N THR A 237 14.33 -16.88 13.53
CA THR A 237 14.30 -18.24 12.97
C THR A 237 12.91 -18.83 13.15
N PHE A 238 12.49 -19.63 12.17
CA PHE A 238 11.12 -20.11 12.09
C PHE A 238 11.07 -21.61 12.33
N SER A 239 9.91 -22.12 12.76
CA SER A 239 9.69 -23.58 12.89
C SER A 239 9.42 -24.26 11.55
N LYS A 240 9.01 -23.48 10.54
CA LYS A 240 8.79 -23.88 9.16
C LYS A 240 9.54 -22.96 8.22
N LYS A 241 9.91 -23.44 7.04
CA LYS A 241 10.52 -22.59 6.02
C LYS A 241 9.49 -21.60 5.47
N GLY A 242 9.87 -20.33 5.39
CA GLY A 242 9.14 -19.31 4.66
C GLY A 242 9.41 -19.37 3.16
N LEU A 243 8.44 -18.93 2.35
CA LEU A 243 8.53 -18.78 0.90
C LEU A 243 8.24 -17.36 0.43
N SER A 244 7.39 -16.65 1.16
CA SER A 244 7.00 -15.30 0.84
C SER A 244 6.85 -14.43 2.09
N VAL A 245 6.92 -13.12 1.87
CA VAL A 245 6.87 -12.09 2.90
C VAL A 245 5.89 -11.01 2.45
N SER A 246 4.88 -10.73 3.28
CA SER A 246 4.08 -9.51 3.17
C SER A 246 4.76 -8.42 3.98
N ILE A 247 4.77 -7.21 3.43
CA ILE A 247 5.35 -6.02 4.07
C ILE A 247 4.23 -4.99 4.11
N GLN A 248 3.95 -4.47 5.29
CA GLN A 248 2.85 -3.53 5.51
C GLN A 248 3.30 -2.36 6.37
N PRO A 249 2.87 -1.13 6.03
CA PRO A 249 2.99 0.01 6.93
C PRO A 249 2.45 -0.32 8.32
N ALA A 250 3.19 0.06 9.34
CA ALA A 250 2.74 -0.05 10.71
C ALA A 250 2.01 1.22 11.20
N TRP A 251 2.06 2.31 10.43
CA TRP A 251 1.31 3.55 10.65
C TRP A 251 -0.07 3.51 9.95
N ASN A 252 -0.88 4.57 10.07
CA ASN A 252 -2.18 4.65 9.40
C ASN A 252 -2.00 4.74 7.87
N SER A 253 -2.21 3.62 7.15
CA SER A 253 -2.11 3.58 5.69
C SER A 253 -3.14 2.65 5.05
N ASP A 254 -3.58 3.03 3.83
CA ASP A 254 -4.34 2.21 2.87
C ASP A 254 -3.49 1.57 1.77
#